data_AF-A0A832WJC5-F1
#
_entry.id   AF-A0A832WJC5-F1
#
_cell.length_a   1.000
_cell.length_b   1.000
_cell.length_c   1.000
_cell.angle_alpha   90.00
_cell.angle_beta   90.00
_cell.angle_gamma   90.00
#
_symmetry.space_group_name_H-M   'P 1'
#
loop_
_entity.id
_entity.type
_entity.pdbx_description
1 polymer ?
#
loop_
_entity_poly.entity_id
_entity_poly.type
_entity_poly.pdbx_seq_one_letter_code
_entity_poly.pdbx_strand_id
1 'polypeptide(L)'
;MFCISLQECIENIKPRQILVASSPLGGLGVLALAQSVKLTVATSGPVFNKIAVLEAIDNYGAEVRYVPKLHTAIYKLIGDRECWVAGPPLIKSVVAGNSTSFAVYTCAKIEGFEKLLTSGKPIEALSSKVLGGGRDGRDFDVVVQLRALQIKGDDEEDIADRIIRSGAVGVDDLDVVSQLLWRIAVKWRNRSAVIYRDLNVGLGITIPMLYYSVKVIASGKDCPEGKCVKTTTKLIERALRLAPPAKIHEAWQTALREPQMRRRIEESPYLPAVLLLTGKVDVKYEGGRVYTLRST
;
A
#
# COMPACT_ATOMS: atom_id res chain seq x y z
N MET A 1 31.88 -10.79 -16.78
CA MET A 1 30.46 -11.04 -17.11
C MET A 1 29.81 -9.68 -17.24
N PHE A 2 29.18 -9.40 -18.37
CA PHE A 2 28.47 -8.13 -18.62
C PHE A 2 26.98 -8.44 -18.70
N CYS A 3 26.16 -7.69 -17.98
CA CYS A 3 24.73 -7.60 -18.25
C CYS A 3 24.46 -6.15 -18.70
N ILE A 4 23.80 -5.98 -19.84
CA ILE A 4 23.48 -4.68 -20.43
C ILE A 4 22.22 -4.07 -19.80
N SER A 5 21.39 -4.87 -19.11
CA SER A 5 20.19 -4.39 -18.42
C SER A 5 20.01 -5.04 -17.05
N LEU A 6 19.22 -4.41 -16.16
CA LEU A 6 18.88 -5.00 -14.87
C LEU A 6 18.17 -6.35 -15.01
N GLN A 7 17.29 -6.48 -16.00
CA GLN A 7 16.59 -7.73 -16.29
C GLN A 7 17.58 -8.86 -16.60
N GLU A 8 18.53 -8.59 -17.49
CA GLU A 8 19.57 -9.57 -17.84
C GLU A 8 20.47 -9.90 -16.64
N CYS A 9 20.78 -8.92 -15.79
CA CYS A 9 21.52 -9.19 -14.55
C CYS A 9 20.74 -10.15 -13.64
N ILE A 10 19.42 -9.97 -13.51
CA ILE A 10 18.55 -10.82 -12.70
C ILE A 10 18.48 -12.24 -13.29
N GLU A 11 18.32 -12.36 -14.60
CA GLU A 11 18.24 -13.67 -15.28
C GLU A 11 19.55 -14.47 -15.15
N ASN A 12 20.70 -13.80 -15.28
CA ASN A 12 22.01 -14.44 -15.20
C ASN A 12 22.44 -14.76 -13.77
N ILE A 13 22.23 -13.84 -12.82
CA ILE A 13 22.70 -13.99 -11.43
C ILE A 13 21.69 -14.75 -10.58
N LYS A 14 20.41 -14.75 -10.95
CA LYS A 14 19.28 -15.35 -10.21
C LYS A 14 19.30 -14.96 -8.72
N PRO A 15 19.29 -13.64 -8.41
CA PRO A 15 19.36 -13.17 -7.03
C PRO A 15 18.13 -13.60 -6.24
N ARG A 16 18.35 -14.02 -5.00
CA ARG A 16 17.29 -14.23 -4.00
C ARG A 16 16.88 -12.92 -3.34
N GLN A 17 17.80 -11.96 -3.29
CA GLN A 17 17.58 -10.63 -2.73
C GLN A 17 18.33 -9.57 -3.55
N ILE A 18 17.75 -8.40 -3.67
CA ILE A 18 18.40 -7.22 -4.24
C ILE A 18 18.37 -6.09 -3.21
N LEU A 19 19.53 -5.50 -2.97
CA LEU A 19 19.64 -4.25 -2.24
C LEU A 19 19.92 -3.12 -3.24
N VAL A 20 19.17 -2.03 -3.16
CA VAL A 20 19.26 -0.92 -4.11
C VAL A 20 19.52 0.38 -3.37
N ALA A 21 20.50 1.14 -3.81
CA ALA A 21 20.65 2.55 -3.48
C ALA A 21 20.21 3.30 -4.72
N SER A 22 19.22 4.18 -4.64
CA SER A 22 18.72 4.90 -5.80
C SER A 22 18.23 6.29 -5.47
N SER A 23 18.66 7.25 -6.28
CA SER A 23 18.23 8.65 -6.21
C SER A 23 18.21 9.22 -7.64
N PRO A 24 17.05 9.61 -8.22
CA PRO A 24 15.68 9.51 -7.68
C PRO A 24 15.18 8.06 -7.49
N LEU A 25 13.96 7.89 -6.97
CA LEU A 25 13.30 6.59 -6.84
C LEU A 25 11.92 6.60 -7.50
N GLY A 26 11.66 5.64 -8.40
CA GLY A 26 10.36 5.41 -9.01
C GLY A 26 9.61 4.26 -8.36
N GLY A 27 8.52 4.53 -7.65
CA GLY A 27 7.72 3.54 -6.92
C GLY A 27 7.14 2.43 -7.79
N LEU A 28 6.88 2.69 -9.08
CA LEU A 28 6.48 1.64 -10.02
C LEU A 28 7.60 0.65 -10.33
N GLY A 29 8.86 1.10 -10.31
CA GLY A 29 10.02 0.24 -10.41
C GLY A 29 10.19 -0.61 -9.15
N VAL A 30 10.04 0.00 -7.97
CA VAL A 30 10.05 -0.70 -6.68
C VAL A 30 9.00 -1.82 -6.67
N LEU A 31 7.76 -1.50 -7.04
CA LEU A 31 6.67 -2.47 -7.09
C LEU A 31 6.96 -3.62 -8.07
N ALA A 32 7.37 -3.30 -9.30
CA ALA A 32 7.65 -4.31 -10.31
C ALA A 32 8.81 -5.23 -9.91
N LEU A 33 9.84 -4.70 -9.24
CA LEU A 33 10.97 -5.50 -8.80
C LEU A 33 10.63 -6.34 -7.55
N ALA A 34 9.91 -5.76 -6.59
CA ALA A 34 9.49 -6.49 -5.39
C ALA A 34 8.57 -7.69 -5.69
N GLN A 35 7.86 -7.66 -6.82
CA GLN A 35 7.04 -8.77 -7.30
C GLN A 35 7.85 -10.04 -7.60
N SER A 36 9.12 -9.90 -8.00
CA SER A 36 9.96 -11.02 -8.43
C SER A 36 11.05 -11.40 -7.44
N VAL A 37 11.50 -10.48 -6.58
CA VAL A 37 12.64 -10.70 -5.69
C VAL A 37 12.51 -9.94 -4.39
N LYS A 38 13.09 -10.47 -3.30
CA LYS A 38 13.16 -9.75 -2.02
C LYS A 38 13.94 -8.45 -2.22
N LEU A 39 13.33 -7.32 -1.87
CA LEU A 39 13.85 -5.99 -2.21
C LEU A 39 14.03 -5.13 -0.97
N THR A 40 15.24 -4.56 -0.84
CA THR A 40 15.53 -3.50 0.14
C THR A 40 16.09 -2.29 -0.61
N VAL A 41 15.56 -1.10 -0.35
CA VAL A 41 15.90 0.13 -1.08
C VAL A 41 16.31 1.24 -0.10
N ALA A 42 17.46 1.86 -0.33
CA ALA A 42 17.86 3.14 0.22
C ALA A 42 17.66 4.25 -0.83
N THR A 43 17.07 5.38 -0.43
CA THR A 43 16.90 6.54 -1.32
C THR A 43 17.09 7.85 -0.58
N SER A 44 17.57 8.89 -1.26
CA SER A 44 17.54 10.28 -0.75
C SER A 44 16.40 11.11 -1.34
N GLY A 45 15.54 10.51 -2.17
CA GLY A 45 14.54 11.23 -2.96
C GLY A 45 15.14 11.98 -4.17
N PRO A 46 14.29 12.55 -5.05
CA PRO A 46 12.83 12.56 -4.97
C PRO A 46 12.19 11.18 -5.21
N VAL A 47 11.05 10.91 -4.56
CA VAL A 47 10.30 9.65 -4.70
C VAL A 47 9.00 9.87 -5.49
N PHE A 48 8.88 9.21 -6.64
CA PHE A 48 7.68 9.27 -7.48
C PHE A 48 6.78 8.04 -7.26
N ASN A 49 5.46 8.19 -7.36
CA ASN A 49 4.50 7.08 -7.15
C ASN A 49 4.68 6.41 -5.77
N LYS A 50 4.69 7.21 -4.71
CA LYS A 50 4.81 6.78 -3.32
C LYS A 50 3.71 5.80 -2.91
N ILE A 51 2.49 5.92 -3.43
CA ILE A 51 1.43 4.90 -3.17
C ILE A 51 1.81 3.52 -3.73
N ALA A 52 2.52 3.46 -4.87
CA ALA A 52 3.04 2.20 -5.39
C ALA A 52 4.19 1.64 -4.55
N VAL A 53 4.96 2.51 -3.86
CA VAL A 53 5.94 2.07 -2.85
C VAL A 53 5.23 1.42 -1.68
N LEU A 54 4.15 2.02 -1.17
CA LEU A 54 3.34 1.42 -0.10
C LEU A 54 2.75 0.07 -0.52
N GLU A 55 2.22 -0.02 -1.75
CA GLU A 55 1.74 -1.29 -2.31
C GLU A 55 2.84 -2.37 -2.35
N ALA A 56 4.08 -1.98 -2.69
CA ALA A 56 5.23 -2.88 -2.71
C ALA A 56 5.58 -3.40 -1.29
N ILE A 57 5.55 -2.50 -0.30
CA ILE A 57 5.77 -2.85 1.11
C ILE A 57 4.68 -3.83 1.58
N ASP A 58 3.42 -3.48 1.36
CA ASP A 58 2.27 -4.20 1.91
C ASP A 58 2.10 -5.60 1.29
N ASN A 59 2.36 -5.76 -0.01
CA ASN A 59 2.10 -7.02 -0.72
C ASN A 59 3.32 -7.90 -0.93
N TYR A 60 4.52 -7.32 -0.89
CA TYR A 60 5.74 -8.03 -1.25
C TYR A 60 6.85 -7.91 -0.21
N GLY A 61 6.59 -7.23 0.92
CA GLY A 61 7.56 -7.07 2.01
C GLY A 61 8.80 -6.30 1.57
N ALA A 62 8.67 -5.40 0.59
CA ALA A 62 9.74 -4.51 0.22
C ALA A 62 10.11 -3.61 1.40
N GLU A 63 11.39 -3.39 1.64
CA GLU A 63 11.86 -2.47 2.67
C GLU A 63 12.37 -1.21 1.99
N VAL A 64 11.73 -0.06 2.19
CA VAL A 64 12.16 1.20 1.56
C VAL A 64 12.49 2.22 2.63
N ARG A 65 13.74 2.71 2.61
CA ARG A 65 14.28 3.58 3.64
C ARG A 65 14.91 4.83 3.02
N TYR A 66 14.70 5.94 3.70
CA TYR A 66 15.29 7.21 3.35
C TYR A 66 16.66 7.37 4.03
N VAL A 67 17.65 7.75 3.23
CA VAL A 67 19.02 8.03 3.65
C VAL A 67 19.45 9.34 2.98
N PRO A 68 19.92 10.35 3.74
CA PRO A 68 20.35 11.61 3.15
C PRO A 68 21.65 11.44 2.34
N LYS A 69 21.88 12.34 1.37
CA LYS A 69 23.14 12.46 0.58
C LYS A 69 23.49 11.23 -0.28
N LEU A 70 22.48 10.62 -0.91
CA LEU A 70 22.66 9.50 -1.83
C LEU A 70 22.64 10.03 -3.27
N HIS A 71 23.79 9.96 -3.95
CA HIS A 71 23.98 10.59 -5.27
C HIS A 71 24.15 9.58 -6.41
N THR A 72 23.99 8.30 -6.14
CA THR A 72 24.28 7.23 -7.10
C THR A 72 23.17 6.17 -7.10
N ALA A 73 23.10 5.41 -8.19
CA ALA A 73 22.26 4.24 -8.30
C ALA A 73 23.13 2.96 -8.38
N ILE A 74 23.06 2.15 -7.33
CA ILE A 74 23.85 0.92 -7.17
C ILE A 74 22.91 -0.21 -6.76
N TYR A 75 23.14 -1.37 -7.34
CA TYR A 75 22.39 -2.60 -7.12
C TYR A 75 23.36 -3.67 -6.59
N LYS A 76 23.10 -4.17 -5.38
CA LYS A 76 23.74 -5.37 -4.85
C LYS A 76 22.79 -6.55 -5.06
N LEU A 77 23.14 -7.43 -5.99
CA LEU A 77 22.41 -8.64 -6.35
C LEU A 77 22.97 -9.80 -5.52
N ILE A 78 22.14 -10.37 -4.64
CA ILE A 78 22.53 -11.42 -3.70
C ILE A 78 21.85 -12.74 -4.12
N GLY A 79 22.63 -13.64 -4.71
CA GLY A 79 22.21 -15.00 -5.06
C GLY A 79 23.26 -16.02 -4.60
N ASP A 80 23.62 -16.96 -5.48
CA ASP A 80 24.75 -17.87 -5.22
C ASP A 80 26.10 -17.12 -5.23
N ARG A 81 26.13 -15.94 -5.88
CA ARG A 81 27.21 -14.95 -5.85
C ARG A 81 26.64 -13.59 -5.49
N GLU A 82 27.46 -12.75 -4.86
CA GLU A 82 27.14 -11.34 -4.63
C GLU A 82 27.74 -10.50 -5.76
N CYS A 83 26.89 -9.79 -6.51
CA CYS A 83 27.32 -8.94 -7.61
C CYS A 83 26.86 -7.49 -7.40
N TRP A 84 27.76 -6.57 -7.73
CA TRP A 84 27.54 -5.13 -7.66
C TRP A 84 27.40 -4.56 -9.04
N VAL A 85 26.30 -3.88 -9.27
CA VAL A 85 25.97 -3.30 -10.57
C VAL A 85 25.71 -1.81 -10.36
N ALA A 86 26.47 -0.98 -11.06
CA ALA A 86 26.16 0.44 -11.18
C ALA A 86 25.18 0.60 -12.35
N GLY A 87 24.19 1.48 -12.19
CA GLY A 87 23.19 1.66 -13.23
C GLY A 87 22.37 2.94 -13.06
N PRO A 88 21.35 3.14 -13.92
CA PRO A 88 20.37 4.20 -13.77
C PRO A 88 19.52 4.04 -12.49
N PRO A 89 18.82 5.12 -12.06
CA PRO A 89 17.87 5.07 -10.95
C PRO A 89 16.77 4.01 -11.12
N LEU A 90 16.34 3.40 -10.01
CA LEU A 90 15.30 2.37 -10.00
C LEU A 90 13.94 2.97 -10.36
N ILE A 91 13.56 2.79 -11.63
CA ILE A 91 12.28 3.19 -12.22
C ILE A 91 11.69 2.04 -13.04
N LYS A 92 10.43 2.18 -13.49
CA LYS A 92 9.73 1.11 -14.21
C LYS A 92 10.46 0.66 -15.48
N SER A 93 11.00 1.59 -16.27
CA SER A 93 11.71 1.26 -17.52
C SER A 93 13.00 0.49 -17.28
N VAL A 94 13.69 0.75 -16.16
CA VAL A 94 14.89 0.04 -15.75
C VAL A 94 14.59 -1.42 -15.43
N VAL A 95 13.53 -1.67 -14.65
CA VAL A 95 13.11 -3.04 -14.30
C VAL A 95 12.62 -3.80 -15.54
N ALA A 96 12.00 -3.10 -16.49
CA ALA A 96 11.55 -3.68 -17.76
C ALA A 96 12.67 -3.93 -18.79
N GLY A 97 13.94 -3.69 -18.44
CA GLY A 97 15.07 -3.93 -19.35
C GLY A 97 15.28 -2.86 -20.44
N ASN A 98 14.46 -1.80 -20.47
CA ASN A 98 14.51 -0.77 -21.52
C ASN A 98 15.69 0.22 -21.35
N SER A 99 16.42 0.14 -20.24
CA SER A 99 17.59 0.99 -19.99
C SER A 99 18.86 0.16 -20.02
N THR A 100 19.83 0.59 -20.83
CA THR A 100 20.99 -0.21 -21.23
C THR A 100 22.33 0.25 -20.64
N SER A 101 22.30 1.01 -19.54
CA SER A 101 23.49 1.59 -18.90
C SER A 101 23.85 0.89 -17.60
N PHE A 102 23.92 -0.44 -17.61
CA PHE A 102 24.33 -1.25 -16.46
C PHE A 102 25.78 -1.71 -16.62
N ALA A 103 26.56 -1.54 -15.56
CA ALA A 103 27.93 -1.99 -15.50
C ALA A 103 28.14 -2.83 -14.24
N VAL A 104 28.45 -4.12 -14.43
CA VAL A 104 28.86 -5.01 -13.33
C VAL A 104 30.25 -4.59 -12.90
N TYR A 105 30.37 -4.04 -11.69
CA TYR A 105 31.64 -3.59 -11.16
C TYR A 105 32.46 -4.76 -10.62
N THR A 106 31.82 -5.64 -9.84
CA THR A 106 32.46 -6.80 -9.23
C THR A 106 31.44 -7.83 -8.78
N CYS A 107 31.84 -9.10 -8.76
CA CYS A 107 31.08 -10.18 -8.14
C CYS A 107 31.87 -10.76 -6.96
N ALA A 108 32.05 -9.93 -5.94
CA ALA A 108 32.72 -10.26 -4.70
C ALA A 108 31.90 -9.73 -3.52
N LYS A 109 32.07 -10.39 -2.36
CA LYS A 109 31.47 -9.94 -1.12
C LYS A 109 32.15 -8.64 -0.67
N ILE A 110 31.38 -7.57 -0.59
CA ILE A 110 31.84 -6.26 -0.11
C ILE A 110 30.92 -5.85 1.03
N GLU A 111 31.52 -5.47 2.16
CA GLU A 111 30.80 -5.05 3.36
C GLU A 111 30.55 -3.53 3.36
N GLY A 112 29.56 -3.08 4.13
CA GLY A 112 29.33 -1.66 4.42
C GLY A 112 28.06 -1.06 3.81
N PHE A 113 27.55 -1.59 2.70
CA PHE A 113 26.27 -1.10 2.14
C PHE A 113 25.05 -1.45 2.99
N GLU A 114 25.11 -2.59 3.68
CA GLU A 114 24.10 -2.95 4.67
C GLU A 114 24.00 -1.92 5.81
N LYS A 115 25.10 -1.19 6.12
CA LYS A 115 25.08 -0.11 7.12
C LYS A 115 24.26 1.11 6.65
N LEU A 116 24.23 1.38 5.34
CA LEU A 116 23.38 2.44 4.78
C LEU A 116 21.90 2.09 4.92
N LEU A 117 21.56 0.81 4.75
CA LEU A 117 20.18 0.32 4.82
C LEU A 117 19.69 0.26 6.27
N THR A 118 20.53 -0.14 7.22
CA THR A 118 20.15 -0.22 8.64
C THR A 118 19.96 1.14 9.30
N SER A 119 20.69 2.18 8.86
CA SER A 119 20.64 3.53 9.46
C SER A 119 19.51 4.43 8.91
N GLY A 120 18.91 4.09 7.76
CA GLY A 120 17.86 4.89 7.14
C GLY A 120 16.53 4.86 7.91
N LYS A 121 15.70 5.90 7.73
CA LYS A 121 14.32 5.93 8.26
C LYS A 121 13.35 5.23 7.30
N PRO A 122 12.40 4.40 7.76
CA PRO A 122 11.35 3.86 6.89
C PRO A 122 10.62 4.97 6.12
N ILE A 123 10.32 4.73 4.85
CA ILE A 123 9.69 5.76 3.99
C ILE A 123 8.33 6.21 4.53
N GLU A 124 7.59 5.30 5.17
CA GLU A 124 6.29 5.57 5.77
C GLU A 124 6.36 6.44 7.05
N ALA A 125 7.57 6.65 7.60
CA ALA A 125 7.79 7.55 8.73
C ALA A 125 8.11 9.00 8.31
N LEU A 126 8.11 9.30 7.01
CA LEU A 126 8.47 10.61 6.47
C LEU A 126 7.30 11.23 5.72
N SER A 127 7.22 12.56 5.73
CA SER A 127 6.26 13.29 4.92
C SER A 127 6.72 13.45 3.48
N SER A 128 5.76 13.65 2.58
CA SER A 128 5.98 13.88 1.16
C SER A 128 6.85 15.11 0.87
N LYS A 129 6.88 16.10 1.78
CA LYS A 129 7.76 17.26 1.70
C LYS A 129 9.24 16.88 1.77
N VAL A 130 9.59 15.92 2.62
CA VAL A 130 10.97 15.41 2.74
C VAL A 130 11.32 14.49 1.57
N LEU A 131 10.37 13.62 1.19
CA LEU A 131 10.57 12.65 0.11
C LEU A 131 10.62 13.31 -1.27
N GLY A 132 10.02 14.49 -1.44
CA GLY A 132 9.94 15.24 -2.69
C GLY A 132 9.22 14.51 -3.82
N GLY A 133 9.11 15.17 -4.98
CA GLY A 133 8.60 14.60 -6.24
C GLY A 133 7.12 14.18 -6.25
N GLY A 134 6.60 13.93 -7.46
CA GLY A 134 5.29 13.31 -7.69
C GLY A 134 4.06 14.17 -7.36
N ARG A 135 2.90 13.79 -7.93
CA ARG A 135 1.59 14.43 -7.68
C ARG A 135 0.77 13.71 -6.59
N ASP A 136 1.35 12.70 -5.96
CA ASP A 136 0.71 11.83 -4.98
C ASP A 136 1.14 12.11 -3.54
N GLY A 137 1.90 13.20 -3.32
CA GLY A 137 2.42 13.55 -1.98
C GLY A 137 1.33 13.72 -0.92
N ARG A 138 0.29 14.51 -1.21
CA ARG A 138 -0.83 14.71 -0.27
C ARG A 138 -1.58 13.40 0.01
N ASP A 139 -1.83 12.60 -1.02
CA ASP A 139 -2.54 11.32 -0.86
C ASP A 139 -1.68 10.34 -0.04
N PHE A 140 -0.37 10.33 -0.26
CA PHE A 140 0.59 9.55 0.50
C PHE A 140 0.61 9.95 1.98
N ASP A 141 0.71 11.24 2.28
CA ASP A 141 0.77 11.75 3.66
C ASP A 141 -0.45 11.30 4.47
N VAL A 142 -1.65 11.43 3.90
CA VAL A 142 -2.90 10.98 4.53
C VAL A 142 -2.88 9.47 4.75
N VAL A 143 -2.48 8.69 3.75
CA VAL A 143 -2.43 7.23 3.86
C VAL A 143 -1.45 6.78 4.95
N VAL A 144 -0.25 7.36 5.03
CA VAL A 144 0.72 6.97 6.08
C VAL A 144 0.27 7.41 7.47
N GLN A 145 -0.37 8.56 7.60
CA GLN A 145 -0.93 9.02 8.87
C GLN A 145 -2.06 8.10 9.35
N LEU A 146 -3.01 7.74 8.47
CA LEU A 146 -4.09 6.80 8.78
C LEU A 146 -3.56 5.42 9.18
N ARG A 147 -2.55 4.90 8.47
CA ARG A 147 -1.89 3.62 8.80
C ARG A 147 -1.20 3.61 10.16
N ALA A 148 -0.74 4.77 10.62
CA ALA A 148 -0.03 4.90 11.90
C ALA A 148 -0.99 4.95 13.10
N LEU A 149 -2.29 5.17 12.87
CA LEU A 149 -3.28 5.21 13.94
C LEU A 149 -3.51 3.82 14.54
N GLN A 150 -3.65 3.79 15.87
CA GLN A 150 -4.01 2.61 16.66
C GLN A 150 -5.20 2.93 17.57
N ILE A 151 -6.28 3.43 16.97
CA ILE A 151 -7.50 3.79 17.67
C ILE A 151 -8.24 2.50 18.02
N LYS A 152 -8.38 2.20 19.32
CA LYS A 152 -9.18 1.07 19.82
C LYS A 152 -10.61 1.52 20.08
N GLY A 153 -11.59 0.73 19.66
CA GLY A 153 -13.00 0.94 19.95
C GLY A 153 -13.83 -0.23 19.42
N ASP A 154 -15.09 -0.26 19.86
CA ASP A 154 -16.07 -1.29 19.48
C ASP A 154 -17.21 -0.71 18.60
N ASP A 155 -17.28 0.62 18.48
CA ASP A 155 -18.28 1.36 17.72
C ASP A 155 -17.63 2.09 16.52
N GLU A 156 -18.22 1.94 15.34
CA GLU A 156 -17.67 2.51 14.12
C GLU A 156 -17.80 4.04 14.01
N GLU A 157 -18.81 4.65 14.63
CA GLU A 157 -19.00 6.11 14.61
C GLU A 157 -17.98 6.79 15.53
N ASP A 158 -17.76 6.26 16.74
CA ASP A 158 -16.68 6.72 17.64
C ASP A 158 -15.30 6.58 16.99
N ILE A 159 -15.03 5.44 16.34
CA ILE A 159 -13.75 5.25 15.64
C ILE A 159 -13.61 6.27 14.50
N ALA A 160 -14.66 6.52 13.71
CA ALA A 160 -14.62 7.51 12.65
C ALA A 160 -14.36 8.93 13.20
N ASP A 161 -15.07 9.36 14.24
CA ASP A 161 -14.87 10.66 14.90
C ASP A 161 -13.44 10.80 15.44
N ARG A 162 -12.90 9.75 16.08
CA ARG A 162 -11.53 9.76 16.60
C ARG A 162 -10.48 9.78 15.49
N ILE A 163 -10.74 9.17 14.33
CA ILE A 163 -9.87 9.30 13.16
C ILE A 163 -9.85 10.74 12.67
N ILE A 164 -11.00 11.41 12.60
CA ILE A 164 -11.08 12.83 12.20
C ILE A 164 -10.27 13.69 13.17
N ARG A 165 -10.55 13.59 14.47
CA ARG A 165 -9.87 14.37 15.53
C ARG A 165 -8.40 14.04 15.70
N SER A 166 -7.90 12.94 15.14
CA SER A 166 -6.47 12.61 15.16
C SER A 166 -5.63 13.56 14.30
N GLY A 167 -6.27 14.35 13.42
CA GLY A 167 -5.58 15.24 12.49
C GLY A 167 -4.87 14.50 11.35
N ALA A 168 -5.12 13.21 11.13
CA ALA A 168 -4.52 12.41 10.04
C ALA A 168 -4.88 12.90 8.63
N VAL A 169 -5.87 13.78 8.51
CA VAL A 169 -6.25 14.44 7.25
C VAL A 169 -5.81 15.91 7.23
N GLY A 170 -5.35 16.45 8.37
CA GLY A 170 -4.94 17.83 8.55
C GLY A 170 -6.09 18.84 8.60
N VAL A 171 -7.34 18.36 8.68
CA VAL A 171 -8.57 19.15 8.77
C VAL A 171 -9.59 18.37 9.59
N ASP A 172 -10.33 19.04 10.48
CA ASP A 172 -11.34 18.44 11.35
C ASP A 172 -12.78 18.54 10.77
N ASP A 173 -12.89 18.96 9.51
CA ASP A 173 -14.14 19.10 8.77
C ASP A 173 -14.51 17.76 8.09
N LEU A 174 -15.66 17.19 8.48
CA LEU A 174 -16.15 15.89 8.00
C LEU A 174 -16.34 15.86 6.48
N ASP A 175 -16.81 16.94 5.86
CA ASP A 175 -17.06 16.98 4.42
C ASP A 175 -15.74 17.01 3.66
N VAL A 176 -14.76 17.77 4.16
CA VAL A 176 -13.41 17.82 3.58
C VAL A 176 -12.71 16.46 3.72
N VAL A 177 -12.84 15.80 4.87
CA VAL A 177 -12.33 14.45 5.11
C VAL A 177 -12.97 13.46 4.13
N SER A 178 -14.29 13.49 4.03
CA SER A 178 -15.08 12.61 3.15
C SER A 178 -14.70 12.77 1.69
N GLN A 179 -14.63 14.00 1.20
CA GLN A 179 -14.21 14.30 -0.16
C GLN A 179 -12.78 13.82 -0.44
N LEU A 180 -11.86 14.02 0.51
CA LEU A 180 -10.47 13.62 0.35
C LEU A 180 -10.31 12.10 0.31
N LEU A 181 -10.90 11.38 1.25
CA LEU A 181 -10.82 9.93 1.32
C LEU A 181 -11.48 9.27 0.11
N TRP A 182 -12.65 9.77 -0.31
CA TRP A 182 -13.27 9.30 -1.53
C TRP A 182 -12.41 9.57 -2.77
N ARG A 183 -11.79 10.76 -2.87
CA ARG A 183 -10.85 11.08 -3.96
C ARG A 183 -9.67 10.11 -3.99
N ILE A 184 -9.09 9.78 -2.83
CA ILE A 184 -8.00 8.79 -2.71
C ILE A 184 -8.48 7.43 -3.21
N ALA A 185 -9.65 6.97 -2.73
CA ALA A 185 -10.26 5.70 -3.14
C ALA A 185 -10.47 5.61 -4.66
N VAL A 186 -11.03 6.65 -5.28
CA VAL A 186 -11.28 6.71 -6.73
C VAL A 186 -9.98 6.73 -7.53
N LYS A 187 -9.04 7.60 -7.16
CA LYS A 187 -7.79 7.83 -7.89
C LYS A 187 -6.88 6.60 -7.84
N TRP A 188 -6.85 5.92 -6.71
CA TRP A 188 -5.94 4.81 -6.44
C TRP A 188 -6.63 3.45 -6.32
N ARG A 189 -7.85 3.30 -6.87
CA ARG A 189 -8.63 2.05 -6.88
C ARG A 189 -7.93 0.82 -7.47
N ASN A 190 -6.86 1.03 -8.25
CA ASN A 190 -6.03 -0.03 -8.85
C ASN A 190 -4.71 -0.26 -8.10
N ARG A 191 -4.56 0.28 -6.89
CA ARG A 191 -3.37 0.12 -6.04
C ARG A 191 -3.77 -0.55 -4.74
N SER A 192 -3.31 -1.77 -4.53
CA SER A 192 -3.63 -2.57 -3.35
C SER A 192 -2.77 -2.19 -2.14
N ALA A 193 -2.63 -0.88 -1.89
CA ALA A 193 -1.98 -0.35 -0.70
C ALA A 193 -2.97 -0.33 0.47
N VAL A 194 -2.48 -0.63 1.66
CA VAL A 194 -3.22 -0.51 2.92
C VAL A 194 -3.42 0.96 3.24
N ILE A 195 -4.67 1.34 3.53
CA ILE A 195 -5.04 2.67 4.01
C ILE A 195 -5.27 2.69 5.52
N TYR A 196 -5.76 1.59 6.09
CA TYR A 196 -6.01 1.47 7.52
C TYR A 196 -5.85 0.01 7.97
N ARG A 197 -5.51 -0.23 9.24
CA ARG A 197 -5.42 -1.59 9.79
C ARG A 197 -6.65 -1.91 10.62
N ASP A 198 -7.30 -3.00 10.31
CA ASP A 198 -8.34 -3.56 11.15
C ASP A 198 -7.68 -4.23 12.36
N LEU A 199 -7.79 -3.60 13.53
CA LEU A 199 -7.17 -4.09 14.76
C LEU A 199 -7.91 -5.31 15.32
N ASN A 200 -9.19 -5.52 14.97
CA ASN A 200 -9.95 -6.65 15.45
C ASN A 200 -9.52 -7.94 14.75
N VAL A 201 -9.25 -7.90 13.44
CA VAL A 201 -8.84 -9.10 12.68
C VAL A 201 -7.36 -9.15 12.32
N GLY A 202 -6.62 -8.05 12.54
CA GLY A 202 -5.20 -7.95 12.23
C GLY A 202 -4.89 -7.85 10.72
N LEU A 203 -5.87 -7.49 9.90
CA LEU A 203 -5.75 -7.40 8.44
C LEU A 203 -5.76 -5.94 7.97
N GLY A 204 -5.05 -5.66 6.87
CA GLY A 204 -5.03 -4.31 6.29
C GLY A 204 -6.22 -4.06 5.37
N ILE A 205 -7.00 -3.02 5.65
CA ILE A 205 -8.03 -2.50 4.74
C ILE A 205 -7.31 -1.74 3.63
N THR A 206 -7.57 -2.10 2.38
CA THR A 206 -6.89 -1.51 1.22
C THR A 206 -7.74 -0.44 0.54
N ILE A 207 -7.08 0.44 -0.22
CA ILE A 207 -7.76 1.46 -1.02
C ILE A 207 -8.82 0.85 -1.98
N PRO A 208 -8.55 -0.24 -2.71
CA PRO A 208 -9.54 -0.86 -3.59
C PRO A 208 -10.71 -1.43 -2.81
N MET A 209 -10.49 -2.01 -1.62
CA MET A 209 -11.59 -2.51 -0.79
C MET A 209 -12.60 -1.40 -0.49
N LEU A 210 -12.16 -0.18 -0.16
CA LEU A 210 -13.07 0.95 0.07
C LEU A 210 -13.86 1.31 -1.19
N TYR A 211 -13.16 1.53 -2.30
CA TYR A 211 -13.80 1.91 -3.57
C TYR A 211 -14.82 0.87 -4.05
N TYR A 212 -14.45 -0.41 -4.04
CA TYR A 212 -15.32 -1.47 -4.53
C TYR A 212 -16.43 -1.82 -3.55
N SER A 213 -16.27 -1.60 -2.24
CA SER A 213 -17.37 -1.73 -1.28
C SER A 213 -18.50 -0.75 -1.60
N VAL A 214 -18.17 0.53 -1.85
CA VAL A 214 -19.17 1.53 -2.27
C VAL A 214 -19.85 1.11 -3.58
N LYS A 215 -19.10 0.60 -4.56
CA LYS A 215 -19.65 0.10 -5.82
C LYS A 215 -20.60 -1.09 -5.62
N VAL A 216 -20.24 -2.02 -4.74
CA VAL A 216 -21.08 -3.18 -4.40
C VAL A 216 -22.38 -2.70 -3.75
N ILE A 217 -22.33 -1.78 -2.78
CA ILE A 217 -23.52 -1.21 -2.14
C ILE A 217 -24.42 -0.53 -3.17
N ALA A 218 -23.86 0.25 -4.09
CA ALA A 218 -24.59 0.90 -5.17
C ALA A 218 -25.31 -0.05 -6.14
N SER A 219 -24.90 -1.32 -6.17
CA SER A 219 -25.54 -2.40 -6.94
C SER A 219 -26.28 -3.42 -6.08
N GLY A 220 -26.24 -3.26 -4.75
CA GLY A 220 -26.81 -4.18 -3.78
C GLY A 220 -28.33 -4.21 -3.86
N LYS A 221 -28.91 -5.36 -3.56
CA LYS A 221 -30.37 -5.59 -3.53
C LYS A 221 -30.76 -6.50 -2.36
N ASP A 222 -29.98 -6.50 -1.28
CA ASP A 222 -30.18 -7.40 -0.15
C ASP A 222 -31.35 -6.92 0.77
N CYS A 223 -31.89 -5.72 0.53
CA CYS A 223 -32.99 -5.11 1.30
C CYS A 223 -34.23 -4.92 0.41
N PRO A 224 -35.45 -5.06 0.96
CA PRO A 224 -36.69 -4.77 0.24
C PRO A 224 -36.78 -3.29 -0.20
N GLU A 225 -36.32 -2.37 0.65
CA GLU A 225 -36.48 -0.92 0.47
C GLU A 225 -35.26 -0.24 -0.17
N GLY A 226 -34.65 -0.88 -1.16
CA GLY A 226 -33.63 -0.24 -2.00
C GLY A 226 -32.26 -0.89 -1.96
N LYS A 227 -31.25 -0.09 -2.30
CA LYS A 227 -29.89 -0.59 -2.56
C LYS A 227 -29.09 -0.75 -1.28
N CYS A 228 -28.96 -2.00 -0.84
CA CYS A 228 -28.19 -2.33 0.35
C CYS A 228 -27.40 -3.64 0.22
N VAL A 229 -26.44 -3.83 1.11
CA VAL A 229 -25.77 -5.11 1.37
C VAL A 229 -25.96 -5.47 2.83
N LYS A 230 -26.40 -6.70 3.10
CA LYS A 230 -26.52 -7.22 4.46
C LYS A 230 -25.22 -7.91 4.84
N THR A 231 -24.65 -7.58 5.99
CA THR A 231 -23.40 -8.12 6.56
C THR A 231 -22.08 -7.60 5.96
N THR A 232 -21.09 -7.44 6.84
CA THR A 232 -19.72 -7.02 6.55
C THR A 232 -19.02 -8.06 5.67
N THR A 233 -19.20 -9.33 6.01
CA THR A 233 -18.55 -10.44 5.28
C THR A 233 -18.99 -10.50 3.81
N LYS A 234 -20.29 -10.38 3.49
CA LYS A 234 -20.77 -10.33 2.09
C LYS A 234 -20.24 -9.12 1.33
N LEU A 235 -20.15 -7.96 1.99
CA LEU A 235 -19.62 -6.75 1.40
C LEU A 235 -18.16 -6.96 0.97
N ILE A 236 -17.31 -7.48 1.86
CA ILE A 236 -15.90 -7.75 1.59
C ILE A 236 -15.77 -8.81 0.49
N GLU A 237 -16.49 -9.94 0.57
CA GLU A 237 -16.44 -10.99 -0.45
C GLU A 237 -16.74 -10.45 -1.85
N ARG A 238 -17.79 -9.63 -1.99
CA ARG A 238 -18.17 -9.02 -3.27
C ARG A 238 -17.17 -7.95 -3.71
N ALA A 239 -16.65 -7.13 -2.80
CA ALA A 239 -15.67 -6.09 -3.11
C ALA A 239 -14.35 -6.70 -3.59
N LEU A 240 -13.87 -7.76 -2.95
CA LEU A 240 -12.63 -8.46 -3.32
C LEU A 240 -12.70 -9.16 -4.68
N ARG A 241 -13.89 -9.53 -5.16
CA ARG A 241 -14.07 -10.05 -6.53
C ARG A 241 -13.84 -8.99 -7.61
N LEU A 242 -14.01 -7.71 -7.26
CA LEU A 242 -13.83 -6.59 -8.18
C LEU A 242 -12.47 -5.90 -8.03
N ALA A 243 -11.83 -6.06 -6.87
CA ALA A 243 -10.53 -5.51 -6.58
C ALA A 243 -9.41 -6.18 -7.41
N PRO A 244 -8.33 -5.46 -7.75
CA PRO A 244 -7.17 -6.07 -8.39
C PRO A 244 -6.59 -7.19 -7.49
N PRO A 245 -6.08 -8.29 -8.08
CA PRO A 245 -5.49 -9.37 -7.30
C PRO A 245 -4.23 -8.89 -6.58
N ALA A 246 -4.10 -9.25 -5.30
CA ALA A 246 -2.98 -8.85 -4.44
C ALA A 246 -2.87 -9.80 -3.25
N LYS A 247 -1.65 -10.02 -2.72
CA LYS A 247 -1.43 -10.94 -1.60
C LYS A 247 -2.23 -10.58 -0.35
N ILE A 248 -2.40 -9.28 -0.10
CA ILE A 248 -3.22 -8.83 1.02
C ILE A 248 -4.71 -9.18 0.86
N HIS A 249 -5.21 -9.18 -0.39
CA HIS A 249 -6.58 -9.60 -0.68
C HIS A 249 -6.74 -11.12 -0.52
N GLU A 250 -5.71 -11.91 -0.82
CA GLU A 250 -5.70 -13.36 -0.55
C GLU A 250 -5.79 -13.66 0.94
N ALA A 251 -5.14 -12.87 1.80
CA ALA A 251 -5.26 -12.99 3.25
C ALA A 251 -6.70 -12.76 3.72
N TRP A 252 -7.38 -11.73 3.18
CA TRP A 252 -8.79 -11.50 3.45
C TRP A 252 -9.69 -12.64 2.94
N GLN A 253 -9.45 -13.14 1.72
CA GLN A 253 -10.20 -14.26 1.16
C GLN A 253 -10.04 -15.53 2.01
N THR A 254 -8.83 -15.77 2.54
CA THR A 254 -8.56 -16.87 3.47
C THR A 254 -9.32 -16.69 4.78
N ALA A 255 -9.25 -15.51 5.39
CA ALA A 255 -9.97 -15.20 6.63
C ALA A 255 -11.51 -15.32 6.47
N LEU A 256 -12.04 -14.96 5.30
CA LEU A 256 -13.47 -15.12 5.00
C LEU A 256 -13.92 -16.57 4.84
N ARG A 257 -13.02 -17.52 4.61
CA ARG A 257 -13.35 -18.96 4.55
C ARG A 257 -13.39 -19.60 5.94
N GLU A 258 -12.72 -19.01 6.92
CA GLU A 258 -12.57 -19.57 8.26
C GLU A 258 -13.72 -19.09 9.20
N PRO A 259 -14.54 -19.99 9.78
CA PRO A 259 -15.75 -19.60 10.50
C PRO A 259 -15.53 -18.66 11.69
N GLN A 260 -14.44 -18.87 12.45
CA GLN A 260 -14.11 -18.01 13.61
C GLN A 260 -13.73 -16.60 13.15
N MET A 261 -12.93 -16.49 12.09
CA MET A 261 -12.54 -15.21 11.52
C MET A 261 -13.73 -14.49 10.89
N ARG A 262 -14.66 -15.20 10.21
CA ARG A 262 -15.89 -14.58 9.70
C ARG A 262 -16.69 -13.86 10.78
N ARG A 263 -16.83 -14.45 11.97
CA ARG A 263 -17.53 -13.82 13.10
C ARG A 263 -16.82 -12.55 13.56
N ARG A 264 -15.49 -12.62 13.73
CA ARG A 264 -14.67 -11.43 14.08
C ARG A 264 -14.75 -10.32 13.03
N ILE A 265 -14.76 -10.68 11.75
CA ILE A 265 -14.95 -9.72 10.65
C ILE A 265 -16.32 -9.05 10.76
N GLU A 266 -17.36 -9.82 11.06
CA GLU A 266 -18.71 -9.28 11.18
C GLU A 266 -18.87 -8.33 12.36
N GLU A 267 -18.20 -8.61 13.47
CA GLU A 267 -18.17 -7.79 14.67
C GLU A 267 -17.25 -6.57 14.54
N SER A 268 -16.25 -6.61 13.64
CA SER A 268 -15.26 -5.55 13.49
C SER A 268 -15.84 -4.18 13.08
N PRO A 269 -15.60 -3.11 13.86
CA PRO A 269 -16.08 -1.76 13.52
C PRO A 269 -15.15 -1.01 12.55
N TYR A 270 -13.96 -1.53 12.23
CA TYR A 270 -12.93 -0.78 11.53
C TYR A 270 -13.21 -0.55 10.04
N LEU A 271 -13.63 -1.58 9.30
CA LEU A 271 -14.05 -1.37 7.90
C LEU A 271 -15.30 -0.47 7.81
N PRO A 272 -16.36 -0.68 8.61
CA PRO A 272 -17.48 0.26 8.67
C PRO A 272 -17.04 1.71 8.94
N ALA A 273 -16.16 1.94 9.92
CA ALA A 273 -15.68 3.27 10.27
C ALA A 273 -14.99 3.96 9.08
N VAL A 274 -14.08 3.25 8.40
CA VAL A 274 -13.39 3.81 7.23
C VAL A 274 -14.33 4.02 6.04
N LEU A 275 -15.41 3.23 5.91
CA LEU A 275 -16.46 3.46 4.92
C LEU A 275 -17.31 4.69 5.24
N LEU A 276 -17.68 4.91 6.51
CA LEU A 276 -18.38 6.12 6.96
C LEU A 276 -17.56 7.38 6.62
N LEU A 277 -16.24 7.32 6.86
CA LEU A 277 -15.32 8.40 6.53
C LEU A 277 -15.22 8.73 5.04
N THR A 278 -15.77 7.91 4.13
CA THR A 278 -15.87 8.28 2.70
C THR A 278 -17.02 9.23 2.41
N GLY A 279 -17.97 9.38 3.34
CA GLY A 279 -19.22 10.11 3.14
C GLY A 279 -20.14 9.50 2.07
N LYS A 280 -19.90 8.26 1.64
CA LYS A 280 -20.70 7.55 0.61
C LYS A 280 -21.60 6.46 1.17
N VAL A 281 -21.34 6.03 2.39
CA VAL A 281 -21.99 4.88 3.00
C VAL A 281 -22.58 5.30 4.34
N ASP A 282 -23.80 4.85 4.60
CA ASP A 282 -24.39 4.82 5.93
C ASP A 282 -24.47 3.36 6.41
N VAL A 283 -24.27 3.17 7.71
CA VAL A 283 -24.35 1.87 8.39
C VAL A 283 -25.55 1.89 9.31
N LYS A 284 -26.50 0.98 9.10
CA LYS A 284 -27.70 0.81 9.93
C LYS A 284 -27.66 -0.53 10.65
N TYR A 285 -28.37 -0.63 11.78
CA TYR A 285 -28.47 -1.86 12.57
C TYR A 285 -29.88 -2.44 12.48
N GLU A 286 -30.02 -3.58 11.78
CA GLU A 286 -31.28 -4.33 11.63
C GLU A 286 -31.03 -5.82 11.89
N GLY A 287 -30.86 -6.19 13.16
CA GLY A 287 -30.41 -7.55 13.55
C GLY A 287 -28.97 -7.87 13.12
N GLY A 288 -28.22 -6.84 12.69
CA GLY A 288 -26.85 -6.88 12.16
C GLY A 288 -26.57 -5.62 11.33
N ARG A 289 -25.33 -5.46 10.86
CA ARG A 289 -24.94 -4.31 10.03
C ARG A 289 -25.54 -4.38 8.63
N VAL A 290 -26.18 -3.29 8.22
CA VAL A 290 -26.74 -3.06 6.89
C VAL A 290 -26.07 -1.83 6.29
N TYR A 291 -25.50 -1.99 5.10
CA TYR A 291 -24.80 -0.92 4.40
C TYR A 291 -25.68 -0.34 3.31
N THR A 292 -25.90 0.96 3.32
CA THR A 292 -26.66 1.71 2.31
C THR A 292 -25.83 2.86 1.75
N LEU A 293 -26.17 3.33 0.55
CA LEU A 293 -25.61 4.59 0.06
C LEU A 293 -26.19 5.76 0.86
N ARG A 294 -25.33 6.72 1.22
CA ARG A 294 -25.78 7.98 1.80
C ARG A 294 -26.58 8.75 0.76
N SER A 295 -27.77 9.21 1.14
CA SER A 295 -28.61 10.08 0.31
C SER A 295 -27.85 11.40 0.09
N THR A 296 -27.60 11.75 -1.17
CA THR A 296 -27.01 13.05 -1.55
C THR A 296 -28.01 14.17 -1.36
#